data_AF-A0A6P4J1W6-F1
#
_entry.id   AF-A0A6P4J1W6-F1
#
_cell.length_a   1.000
_cell.length_b   1.000
_cell.length_c   1.000
_cell.angle_alpha   90.00
_cell.angle_beta   90.00
_cell.angle_gamma   90.00
#
_symmetry.space_group_name_H-M   'P 1'
#
loop_
_entity.id
_entity.type
_entity.pdbx_description
1 polymer ?
#
loop_
_entity_poly.entity_id
_entity_poly.type
_entity_poly.pdbx_seq_one_letter_code
_entity_poly.pdbx_strand_id
1 'polypeptide(L)'
;MVEEIGCQRQTGLVVAMPSQVATSSGAPAAAAGIQHHQQQHQQQQQQQQLQQQQQQQQLQQQQQHHQQLPGHMSMLSMKGGGGGGGAGGRYLWTDRELLMHLQNYTPLILLIDFVEKTRTKRFYESSERYEILMLVFIMRKGAPFCENKRFPAEYWVNLSVGPIAEAFDRLQAAIDIPDPQLPIHMSVTDLTSWKQMFDVAMLDIRRFAYYTDPMQLADAGVYNRITFEQRFGMQWQE
;
A
#
# COMPACT_ATOMS: atom_id res chain seq x y z
N MET A 1 16.50 5.45 39.15
CA MET A 1 17.03 4.26 39.85
C MET A 1 16.29 3.06 39.29
N VAL A 2 16.87 2.43 38.26
CA VAL A 2 17.39 1.03 38.19
C VAL A 2 16.22 0.01 38.09
N GLU A 3 16.13 -0.98 37.20
CA GLU A 3 17.12 -1.84 36.51
C GLU A 3 16.60 -2.39 35.16
N GLU A 4 17.51 -2.56 34.19
CA GLU A 4 17.47 -3.58 33.13
C GLU A 4 17.58 -4.98 33.75
N ILE A 5 17.09 -6.06 33.11
CA ILE A 5 17.82 -7.33 32.85
C ILE A 5 17.01 -8.13 31.80
N GLY A 6 17.69 -8.56 30.74
CA GLY A 6 17.17 -9.49 29.73
C GLY A 6 17.26 -10.96 30.13
N CYS A 7 16.76 -11.87 29.29
CA CYS A 7 17.06 -13.29 29.41
C CYS A 7 17.24 -13.94 28.04
N GLN A 8 18.50 -14.26 27.73
CA GLN A 8 18.92 -15.34 26.85
C GLN A 8 18.37 -16.69 27.35
N ARG A 9 18.02 -17.58 26.43
CA ARG A 9 18.10 -19.02 26.69
C ARG A 9 18.84 -19.72 25.57
N GLN A 10 19.93 -20.35 25.98
CA GLN A 10 20.81 -21.23 25.24
C GLN A 10 20.70 -22.63 25.88
N THR A 11 20.33 -23.63 25.07
CA THR A 11 20.58 -25.07 25.26
C THR A 11 20.33 -25.67 23.88
N GLY A 12 21.24 -26.30 23.15
CA GLY A 12 22.30 -27.21 23.56
C GLY A 12 21.95 -28.58 22.97
N LEU A 13 22.53 -28.94 21.81
CA LEU A 13 22.54 -30.33 21.37
C LEU A 13 23.79 -30.60 20.51
N VAL A 14 24.70 -31.33 21.14
CA VAL A 14 25.94 -31.89 20.60
C VAL A 14 25.56 -33.20 19.91
N VAL A 15 25.94 -33.38 18.64
CA VAL A 15 26.11 -34.73 18.08
C VAL A 15 27.41 -34.77 17.29
N ALA A 16 28.20 -35.78 17.63
CA ALA A 16 29.60 -35.98 17.31
C ALA A 16 29.86 -36.35 15.85
N MET A 17 31.05 -35.95 15.36
CA MET A 17 31.72 -36.59 14.22
C MET A 17 32.25 -37.98 14.62
N PRO A 18 32.38 -38.88 13.63
CA PRO A 18 33.65 -39.58 13.49
C PRO A 18 34.21 -39.44 12.07
N SER A 19 35.52 -39.14 12.01
CA SER A 19 36.38 -39.38 10.86
C SER A 19 36.59 -40.89 10.65
N GLN A 20 36.66 -41.35 9.40
CA GLN A 20 37.90 -41.76 8.72
C GLN A 20 37.69 -42.71 7.53
N VAL A 21 38.69 -42.67 6.63
CA VAL A 21 39.22 -43.68 5.70
C VAL A 21 38.65 -43.77 4.28
N ALA A 22 39.58 -43.62 3.33
CA ALA A 22 39.47 -43.86 1.91
C ALA A 22 39.94 -45.27 1.50
N THR A 23 39.52 -45.67 0.29
CA THR A 23 40.12 -46.62 -0.68
C THR A 23 39.45 -47.98 -0.96
N SER A 24 39.14 -48.12 -2.26
CA SER A 24 39.29 -49.28 -3.16
C SER A 24 38.13 -50.25 -3.44
N SER A 25 37.72 -50.22 -4.72
CA SER A 25 37.36 -51.31 -5.64
C SER A 25 36.30 -52.36 -5.26
N GLY A 26 35.28 -52.50 -6.13
CA GLY A 26 34.52 -53.74 -6.34
C GLY A 26 33.03 -53.53 -6.61
N ALA A 27 32.59 -53.69 -7.85
CA ALA A 27 31.18 -53.90 -8.24
C ALA A 27 30.72 -55.34 -7.91
N PRO A 28 29.47 -55.76 -8.20
CA PRO A 28 28.15 -55.13 -8.01
C PRO A 28 27.21 -56.03 -7.16
N ALA A 29 26.17 -55.49 -6.51
CA ALA A 29 25.07 -56.31 -6.02
C ALA A 29 23.75 -55.54 -5.92
N ALA A 30 22.71 -56.14 -6.47
CA ALA A 30 21.36 -55.63 -6.60
C ALA A 30 20.53 -55.77 -5.30
N ALA A 31 19.42 -55.02 -5.28
CA ALA A 31 18.16 -55.34 -4.58
C ALA A 31 18.14 -55.23 -3.04
N ALA A 32 18.03 -54.01 -2.50
CA ALA A 32 17.43 -53.76 -1.17
C ALA A 32 17.04 -52.28 -1.00
N GLY A 33 15.98 -51.80 -1.65
CA GLY A 33 15.59 -50.38 -1.58
C GLY A 33 14.10 -50.06 -1.59
N ILE A 34 13.21 -51.05 -1.66
CA ILE A 34 11.78 -50.80 -1.92
C ILE A 34 10.93 -50.74 -0.64
N GLN A 35 11.40 -51.23 0.50
CA GLN A 35 10.57 -51.25 1.74
C GLN A 35 10.56 -49.94 2.55
N HIS A 36 11.52 -49.03 2.38
CA HIS A 36 11.60 -47.81 3.20
C HIS A 36 10.78 -46.62 2.63
N HIS A 37 10.42 -46.65 1.35
CA HIS A 37 9.62 -45.58 0.72
C HIS A 37 8.12 -45.65 1.06
N GLN A 38 7.60 -46.82 1.43
CA GLN A 38 6.16 -46.97 1.68
C GLN A 38 5.74 -46.47 3.07
N GLN A 39 6.62 -46.52 4.08
CA GLN A 39 6.33 -45.97 5.41
C GLN A 39 6.39 -44.44 5.45
N GLN A 40 7.21 -43.81 4.60
CA GLN A 40 7.33 -42.35 4.58
C GLN A 40 6.09 -41.69 3.94
N HIS A 41 5.42 -42.35 3.00
CA HIS A 41 4.17 -41.86 2.41
C HIS A 41 2.98 -41.89 3.38
N GLN A 42 2.94 -42.84 4.33
CA GLN A 42 1.84 -42.89 5.30
C GLN A 42 1.90 -41.75 6.32
N GLN A 43 3.09 -41.30 6.74
CA GLN A 43 3.20 -40.14 7.63
C GLN A 43 2.84 -38.82 6.93
N GLN A 44 3.14 -38.67 5.65
CA GLN A 44 2.85 -37.43 4.93
C GLN A 44 1.35 -37.23 4.67
N GLN A 45 0.60 -38.32 4.47
CA GLN A 45 -0.87 -38.23 4.35
C GLN A 45 -1.56 -37.85 5.67
N GLN A 46 -1.03 -38.28 6.82
CA GLN A 46 -1.62 -37.94 8.11
C GLN A 46 -1.41 -36.44 8.44
N GLN A 47 -0.31 -35.85 7.98
CA GLN A 47 -0.02 -34.43 8.21
C GLN A 47 -0.90 -33.50 7.36
N GLN A 48 -1.24 -33.89 6.13
CA GLN A 48 -2.20 -33.13 5.30
C GLN A 48 -3.62 -33.15 5.87
N GLN A 49 -4.04 -34.25 6.51
CA GLN A 49 -5.38 -34.34 7.08
C GLN A 49 -5.57 -33.44 8.31
N LEU A 50 -4.54 -33.26 9.14
CA LEU A 50 -4.60 -32.29 10.25
C LEU A 50 -4.64 -30.84 9.76
N GLN A 51 -3.94 -30.52 8.67
CA GLN A 51 -3.91 -29.14 8.16
C GLN A 51 -5.26 -28.71 7.57
N GLN A 52 -6.00 -29.63 6.92
CA GLN A 52 -7.36 -29.34 6.45
C GLN A 52 -8.36 -29.15 7.61
N GLN A 53 -8.21 -29.90 8.70
CA GLN A 53 -9.13 -29.77 9.83
C GLN A 53 -8.94 -28.44 10.59
N GLN A 54 -7.71 -27.92 10.64
CA GLN A 54 -7.45 -26.63 11.28
C GLN A 54 -7.98 -25.45 10.45
N GLN A 55 -7.95 -25.54 9.12
CA GLN A 55 -8.48 -24.48 8.26
C GLN A 55 -10.01 -24.39 8.31
N GLN A 56 -10.71 -25.53 8.50
CA GLN A 56 -12.17 -25.54 8.61
C GLN A 56 -12.66 -24.95 9.94
N GLN A 57 -11.89 -25.10 11.03
CA GLN A 57 -12.23 -24.46 12.32
C GLN A 57 -12.07 -22.93 12.27
N GLN A 58 -11.12 -22.41 11.49
CA GLN A 58 -10.90 -20.97 11.37
C GLN A 58 -12.01 -20.28 10.56
N LEU A 59 -12.53 -20.94 9.52
CA LEU A 59 -13.69 -20.42 8.76
C LEU A 59 -14.98 -20.40 9.59
N GLN A 60 -15.17 -21.35 10.50
CA GLN A 60 -16.38 -21.39 11.33
C GLN A 60 -16.39 -20.28 12.41
N GLN A 61 -15.22 -19.86 12.91
CA GLN A 61 -15.13 -18.69 13.80
C GLN A 61 -15.39 -17.36 13.07
N GLN A 62 -14.99 -17.24 11.80
CA GLN A 62 -15.21 -15.99 11.07
C GLN A 62 -16.68 -15.76 10.72
N GLN A 63 -17.48 -16.83 10.60
CA GLN A 63 -18.92 -16.71 10.28
C GLN A 63 -19.78 -16.34 11.50
N GLN A 64 -19.34 -16.62 12.73
CA GLN A 64 -20.05 -16.16 13.94
C GLN A 64 -19.83 -14.68 14.25
N HIS A 65 -18.77 -14.05 13.76
CA HIS A 65 -18.54 -12.62 13.98
C HIS A 65 -19.38 -11.71 13.07
N HIS A 66 -20.01 -12.24 12.02
CA HIS A 66 -20.79 -11.44 11.07
C HIS A 66 -22.30 -11.37 11.38
N GLN A 67 -22.78 -11.98 12.47
CA GLN A 67 -24.22 -12.06 12.79
C GLN A 67 -24.65 -11.27 14.04
N GLN A 68 -23.84 -10.33 14.53
CA GLN A 68 -24.19 -9.44 15.65
C GLN A 68 -23.92 -7.94 15.39
N LEU A 69 -24.19 -7.46 14.18
CA LEU A 69 -24.43 -6.02 13.95
C LEU A 69 -25.87 -5.81 13.44
N PRO A 70 -26.85 -5.70 14.34
CA PRO A 70 -28.19 -5.25 13.98
C PRO A 70 -28.15 -3.74 13.68
N GLY A 71 -28.98 -3.36 12.71
CA GLY A 71 -29.09 -2.04 12.09
C GLY A 71 -28.84 -0.84 13.02
N HIS A 72 -27.89 -0.01 12.59
CA HIS A 72 -27.87 1.41 12.92
C HIS A 72 -27.77 2.22 11.62
N MET A 73 -28.75 2.06 10.72
CA MET A 73 -29.20 3.19 9.91
C MET A 73 -29.95 4.14 10.86
N SER A 74 -29.20 4.84 11.69
CA SER A 74 -29.74 5.91 12.52
C SER A 74 -29.18 7.20 11.98
N MET A 75 -30.10 8.04 11.53
CA MET A 75 -29.88 9.40 11.10
C MET A 75 -28.93 10.11 12.07
N LEU A 76 -27.71 10.42 11.62
CA LEU A 76 -26.99 11.58 12.13
C LEU A 76 -27.64 12.83 11.54
N SER A 77 -28.88 13.06 12.01
CA SER A 77 -29.44 14.39 12.16
C SER A 77 -28.55 15.09 13.18
N MET A 78 -27.53 15.82 12.70
CA MET A 78 -26.85 16.81 13.50
C MET A 78 -27.83 17.95 13.78
N LYS A 79 -28.68 17.75 14.78
CA LYS A 79 -29.42 18.78 15.48
C LYS A 79 -28.73 19.04 16.82
N GLY A 80 -27.63 19.79 16.75
CA GLY A 80 -27.15 20.66 17.81
C GLY A 80 -26.79 21.97 17.11
N GLY A 81 -27.35 23.13 17.41
CA GLY A 81 -27.88 23.59 18.68
C GLY A 81 -27.13 24.87 19.03
N GLY A 82 -27.57 25.99 18.47
CA GLY A 82 -27.29 27.32 19.00
C GLY A 82 -26.15 28.11 18.36
N GLY A 83 -26.50 29.17 17.64
CA GLY A 83 -25.71 30.40 17.59
C GLY A 83 -25.15 30.79 16.22
N GLY A 84 -25.84 31.71 15.54
CA GLY A 84 -25.24 32.55 14.48
C GLY A 84 -25.87 32.33 13.11
N GLY A 85 -26.68 33.29 12.66
CA GLY A 85 -27.18 33.33 11.29
C GLY A 85 -26.02 33.43 10.30
N GLY A 86 -25.99 32.54 9.32
CA GLY A 86 -25.09 32.57 8.18
C GLY A 86 -25.64 31.60 7.14
N ALA A 87 -25.92 32.12 5.95
CA ALA A 87 -26.45 31.37 4.82
C ALA A 87 -25.59 30.11 4.56
N GLY A 88 -26.21 28.94 4.66
CA GLY A 88 -25.55 27.66 4.44
C GLY A 88 -25.60 27.33 2.96
N GLY A 89 -24.52 27.64 2.25
CA GLY A 89 -24.45 27.34 0.83
C GLY A 89 -24.27 25.86 0.52
N ARG A 90 -24.58 25.47 -0.72
CA ARG A 90 -24.41 24.09 -1.21
C ARG A 90 -24.01 24.06 -2.69
N TYR A 91 -23.33 22.98 -3.09
CA TYR A 91 -23.13 22.70 -4.51
C TYR A 91 -24.39 22.13 -5.16
N LEU A 92 -24.66 22.53 -6.39
CA LEU A 92 -25.60 21.85 -7.28
C LEU A 92 -24.88 20.68 -7.95
N TRP A 93 -25.16 19.46 -7.50
CA TRP A 93 -24.55 18.25 -8.07
C TRP A 93 -25.36 17.78 -9.27
N THR A 94 -24.70 17.44 -10.36
CA THR A 94 -25.27 16.61 -11.43
C THR A 94 -24.78 15.17 -11.27
N ASP A 95 -25.47 14.21 -11.89
CA ASP A 95 -25.20 12.77 -11.70
C ASP A 95 -23.75 12.35 -12.03
N ARG A 96 -23.02 13.16 -12.82
CA ARG A 96 -21.60 12.92 -13.14
C ARG A 96 -20.65 13.17 -11.98
N GLU A 97 -21.00 14.07 -11.05
CA GLU A 97 -20.08 14.59 -10.03
C GLU A 97 -20.11 13.81 -8.71
N LEU A 98 -21.09 12.91 -8.54
CA LEU A 98 -21.32 12.17 -7.31
C LEU A 98 -20.10 11.38 -6.82
N LEU A 99 -19.20 10.96 -7.71
CA LEU A 99 -18.03 10.17 -7.28
C LEU A 99 -16.80 11.03 -6.96
N MET A 100 -16.79 12.33 -7.28
CA MET A 100 -15.59 13.16 -7.11
C MET A 100 -15.24 13.40 -5.64
N HIS A 101 -16.23 13.45 -4.75
CA HIS A 101 -15.98 13.61 -3.32
C HIS A 101 -15.48 12.34 -2.63
N LEU A 102 -15.58 11.18 -3.30
CA LEU A 102 -15.05 9.89 -2.81
C LEU A 102 -13.58 9.68 -3.22
N GLN A 103 -13.05 10.54 -4.08
CA GLN A 103 -11.68 10.47 -4.54
C GLN A 103 -10.71 10.97 -3.48
N ASN A 104 -9.46 10.52 -3.60
CA ASN A 104 -8.38 10.93 -2.72
C ASN A 104 -7.72 12.20 -3.24
N TYR A 105 -7.49 13.14 -2.34
CA TYR A 105 -6.83 14.40 -2.59
C TYR A 105 -5.71 14.66 -1.59
N THR A 106 -4.83 15.59 -1.93
CA THR A 106 -3.84 16.14 -1.00
C THR A 106 -3.63 17.63 -1.26
N PRO A 107 -3.37 18.46 -0.24
CA PRO A 107 -2.95 19.84 -0.48
C PRO A 107 -1.68 19.90 -1.34
N LEU A 108 -1.60 20.85 -2.29
CA LEU A 108 -0.43 21.01 -3.17
C LEU A 108 0.88 21.19 -2.38
N ILE A 109 0.82 21.86 -1.23
CA ILE A 109 2.00 22.02 -0.36
C ILE A 109 2.57 20.68 0.12
N LEU A 110 1.72 19.67 0.39
CA LEU A 110 2.18 18.34 0.81
C LEU A 110 2.80 17.58 -0.35
N LEU A 111 2.32 17.79 -1.57
CA LEU A 111 2.95 17.24 -2.77
C LEU A 111 4.36 17.84 -2.97
N ILE A 112 4.50 19.16 -2.81
CA ILE A 112 5.79 19.84 -2.91
C ILE A 112 6.76 19.31 -1.85
N ASP A 113 6.30 19.20 -0.60
CA ASP A 113 7.09 18.61 0.50
C ASP A 113 7.52 17.17 0.17
N PHE A 114 6.64 16.38 -0.42
CA PHE A 114 6.95 15.02 -0.85
C PHE A 114 8.04 14.98 -1.93
N VAL A 115 7.96 15.85 -2.94
CA VAL A 115 8.97 15.95 -4.01
C VAL A 115 10.33 16.31 -3.42
N GLU A 116 10.38 17.31 -2.53
CA GLU A 116 11.64 17.75 -1.93
C GLU A 116 12.22 16.70 -0.97
N LYS A 117 11.39 16.02 -0.18
CA LYS A 117 11.83 14.91 0.68
C LYS A 117 12.36 13.73 -0.13
N THR A 118 11.72 13.39 -1.23
CA THR A 118 12.13 12.24 -2.06
C THR A 118 13.44 12.51 -2.80
N ARG A 119 13.75 13.78 -3.09
CA ARG A 119 14.98 14.18 -3.79
C ARG A 119 16.28 13.75 -3.08
N THR A 120 16.23 13.63 -1.76
CA THR A 120 17.41 13.26 -0.95
C THR A 120 17.46 11.76 -0.63
N LYS A 121 16.45 10.98 -1.06
CA LYS A 121 16.39 9.54 -0.84
C LYS A 121 17.21 8.77 -1.87
N ARG A 122 17.77 7.66 -1.43
CA ARG A 122 18.57 6.70 -2.19
C ARG A 122 17.67 5.53 -2.59
N PHE A 123 17.39 5.45 -3.88
CA PHE A 123 16.57 4.38 -4.43
C PHE A 123 17.07 2.97 -4.07
N TYR A 124 18.39 2.74 -4.04
CA TYR A 124 18.94 1.40 -3.79
C TYR A 124 18.74 0.91 -2.36
N GLU A 125 18.45 1.82 -1.42
CA GLU A 125 18.14 1.48 -0.02
C GLU A 125 16.68 1.04 0.11
N SER A 126 16.45 -0.23 0.43
CA SER A 126 15.10 -0.79 0.56
C SER A 126 14.25 -0.09 1.63
N SER A 127 14.87 0.32 2.73
CA SER A 127 14.21 1.09 3.81
C SER A 127 13.71 2.44 3.31
N GLU A 128 14.47 3.11 2.45
CA GLU A 128 14.10 4.42 1.91
C GLU A 128 13.01 4.29 0.83
N ARG A 129 13.03 3.23 0.00
CA ARG A 129 11.91 2.91 -0.90
C ARG A 129 10.62 2.67 -0.13
N TYR A 130 10.69 1.91 0.96
CA TYR A 130 9.54 1.67 1.83
C TYR A 130 9.02 2.97 2.46
N GLU A 131 9.89 3.87 2.88
CA GLU A 131 9.49 5.18 3.41
C GLU A 131 8.75 6.02 2.35
N ILE A 132 9.26 6.06 1.11
CA ILE A 132 8.58 6.74 -0.01
C ILE A 132 7.20 6.14 -0.24
N LEU A 133 7.09 4.81 -0.24
CA LEU A 133 5.82 4.10 -0.39
C LEU A 133 4.82 4.50 0.71
N MET A 134 5.26 4.57 1.97
CA MET A 134 4.42 5.03 3.08
C MET A 134 3.96 6.48 2.90
N LEU A 135 4.83 7.38 2.42
CA LEU A 135 4.45 8.75 2.13
C LEU A 135 3.37 8.84 1.05
N VAL A 136 3.47 8.04 -0.01
CA VAL A 136 2.44 7.95 -1.06
C VAL A 136 1.07 7.60 -0.48
N PHE A 137 1.00 6.64 0.46
CA PHE A 137 -0.26 6.27 1.10
C PHE A 137 -0.80 7.37 2.04
N ILE A 138 0.04 7.96 2.88
CA ILE A 138 -0.37 8.98 3.86
C ILE A 138 -0.89 10.26 3.19
N MET A 139 -0.41 10.58 1.99
CA MET A 139 -0.88 11.75 1.25
C MET A 139 -2.30 11.60 0.69
N ARG A 140 -2.80 10.38 0.47
CA ARG A 140 -4.13 10.11 -0.10
C ARG A 140 -5.22 10.34 0.97
N LYS A 141 -5.70 11.58 1.09
CA LYS A 141 -6.76 11.99 2.05
C LYS A 141 -8.11 12.11 1.35
N GLY A 142 -9.21 12.15 2.11
CA GLY A 142 -10.54 12.40 1.52
C GLY A 142 -10.64 13.77 0.85
N ALA A 143 -11.63 13.92 -0.03
CA ALA A 143 -11.87 15.16 -0.77
C ALA A 143 -12.06 16.37 0.18
N PRO A 144 -11.53 17.55 -0.18
CA PRO A 144 -11.63 18.73 0.68
C PRO A 144 -13.01 19.40 0.63
N PHE A 145 -13.94 18.87 -0.14
CA PHE A 145 -15.26 19.42 -0.43
C PHE A 145 -16.33 18.33 -0.31
N CYS A 146 -17.58 18.76 -0.13
CA CYS A 146 -18.76 17.91 -0.23
C CYS A 146 -19.97 18.80 -0.61
N GLU A 147 -21.18 18.25 -0.64
CA GLU A 147 -22.38 19.01 -1.02
C GLU A 147 -22.52 20.32 -0.23
N ASN A 148 -22.33 20.25 1.09
CA ASN A 148 -22.47 21.40 2.01
C ASN A 148 -21.12 22.03 2.37
N LYS A 149 -20.05 21.74 1.61
CA LYS A 149 -18.71 22.31 1.85
C LYS A 149 -18.04 22.66 0.52
N ARG A 150 -17.91 23.96 0.26
CA ARG A 150 -17.30 24.49 -0.96
C ARG A 150 -15.82 24.09 -1.08
N PHE A 151 -15.35 23.94 -2.30
CA PHE A 151 -13.94 23.66 -2.59
C PHE A 151 -13.03 24.79 -2.05
N PRO A 152 -11.87 24.47 -1.44
CA PRO A 152 -10.97 25.47 -0.86
C PRO A 152 -10.40 26.45 -1.90
N ALA A 153 -9.98 27.62 -1.43
CA ALA A 153 -9.31 28.60 -2.29
C ALA A 153 -7.88 28.17 -2.65
N GLU A 154 -7.24 27.41 -1.77
CA GLU A 154 -5.91 26.83 -1.95
C GLU A 154 -5.92 25.70 -2.98
N TYR A 155 -4.74 25.37 -3.49
CA TYR A 155 -4.58 24.27 -4.44
C TYR A 155 -4.60 22.90 -3.76
N TRP A 156 -5.38 22.00 -4.34
CA TRP A 156 -5.49 20.60 -3.98
C TRP A 156 -5.27 19.72 -5.19
N VAL A 157 -4.57 18.62 -4.97
CA VAL A 157 -4.15 17.66 -5.97
C VAL A 157 -5.09 16.46 -5.89
N ASN A 158 -5.67 16.05 -7.00
CA ASN A 158 -6.41 14.81 -7.11
C ASN A 158 -5.43 13.65 -7.30
N LEU A 159 -5.40 12.70 -6.37
CA LEU A 159 -4.54 11.53 -6.41
C LEU A 159 -5.28 10.27 -6.89
N SER A 160 -6.57 10.36 -7.21
CA SER A 160 -7.35 9.22 -7.72
C SER A 160 -7.47 9.20 -9.24
N VAL A 161 -7.48 10.36 -9.89
CA VAL A 161 -7.67 10.47 -11.35
C VAL A 161 -6.81 11.58 -11.95
N GLY A 162 -6.39 11.37 -13.20
CA GLY A 162 -5.62 12.33 -13.98
C GLY A 162 -4.12 12.06 -14.02
N PRO A 163 -3.35 12.90 -14.75
CA PRO A 163 -1.94 12.65 -15.04
C PRO A 163 -1.06 12.47 -13.81
N ILE A 164 -1.33 13.24 -12.75
CA ILE A 164 -0.57 13.13 -11.51
C ILE A 164 -0.87 11.82 -10.76
N ALA A 165 -2.13 11.37 -10.75
CA ALA A 165 -2.51 10.10 -10.15
C ALA A 165 -1.82 8.93 -10.86
N GLU A 166 -1.82 8.94 -12.19
CA GLU A 166 -1.12 7.94 -12.99
C GLU A 166 0.39 7.93 -12.74
N ALA A 167 1.00 9.10 -12.52
CA ALA A 167 2.42 9.19 -12.17
C ALA A 167 2.71 8.61 -10.78
N PHE A 168 1.80 8.80 -9.81
CA PHE A 168 1.88 8.14 -8.50
C PHE A 168 1.72 6.62 -8.59
N ASP A 169 0.84 6.13 -9.46
CA ASP A 169 0.65 4.69 -9.66
C ASP A 169 1.91 4.06 -10.30
N ARG A 170 2.53 4.75 -11.27
CA ARG A 170 3.84 4.35 -11.82
C ARG A 170 4.94 4.36 -10.77
N LEU A 171 4.97 5.39 -9.91
CA LEU A 171 5.94 5.47 -8.82
C LEU A 171 5.79 4.30 -7.85
N GLN A 172 4.56 4.01 -7.44
CA GLN A 172 4.25 2.91 -6.53
C GLN A 172 4.71 1.57 -7.11
N ALA A 173 4.39 1.30 -8.37
CA ALA A 173 4.87 0.10 -9.07
C ALA A 173 6.40 0.03 -9.14
N ALA A 174 7.09 1.16 -9.27
CA ALA A 174 8.55 1.20 -9.38
C ALA A 174 9.30 0.95 -8.05
N ILE A 175 8.63 1.11 -6.89
CA ILE A 175 9.24 0.98 -5.56
C ILE A 175 8.77 -0.25 -4.77
N ASP A 176 7.62 -0.82 -5.12
CA ASP A 176 7.10 -2.07 -4.56
C ASP A 176 7.75 -3.29 -5.24
N ILE A 177 9.08 -3.36 -5.12
CA ILE A 177 9.90 -4.42 -5.74
C ILE A 177 9.79 -5.68 -4.86
N PRO A 178 9.45 -6.85 -5.43
CA PRO A 178 9.42 -8.12 -4.69
C PRO A 178 10.77 -8.40 -4.01
N ASP A 179 10.73 -8.82 -2.74
CA ASP A 179 11.93 -9.11 -1.95
C ASP A 179 12.75 -10.25 -2.61
N PRO A 180 14.07 -10.07 -2.88
CA PRO A 180 14.94 -11.10 -3.45
C PRO A 180 15.23 -12.30 -2.52
N GLN A 181 14.42 -12.56 -1.48
CA GLN A 181 14.57 -13.74 -0.61
C GLN A 181 14.33 -15.08 -1.31
N LEU A 182 13.94 -15.07 -2.59
CA LEU A 182 14.14 -16.22 -3.48
C LEU A 182 15.47 -16.02 -4.22
N PRO A 183 16.51 -16.84 -3.96
CA PRO A 183 17.86 -16.70 -4.52
C PRO A 183 17.98 -16.85 -6.05
N ILE A 184 16.87 -16.79 -6.79
CA ILE A 184 16.80 -17.07 -8.21
C ILE A 184 16.04 -15.91 -8.87
N HIS A 185 16.73 -15.11 -9.70
CA HIS A 185 16.17 -14.16 -10.67
C HIS A 185 15.89 -12.69 -10.29
N MET A 186 16.81 -11.97 -9.63
CA MET A 186 16.97 -10.55 -10.00
C MET A 186 18.43 -10.25 -10.32
N SER A 187 18.68 -10.00 -11.61
CA SER A 187 19.97 -9.52 -12.09
C SER A 187 20.12 -8.02 -11.79
N VAL A 188 21.35 -7.52 -11.72
CA VAL A 188 21.64 -6.07 -11.56
C VAL A 188 20.99 -5.24 -12.68
N THR A 189 20.77 -5.85 -13.85
CA THR A 189 20.08 -5.28 -15.00
C THR A 189 18.60 -5.00 -14.72
N ASP A 190 17.96 -5.82 -13.88
CA ASP A 190 16.55 -5.64 -13.51
C ASP A 190 16.39 -4.41 -12.60
N LEU A 191 17.29 -4.23 -11.63
CA LEU A 191 17.23 -3.11 -10.68
C LEU A 191 17.46 -1.74 -11.34
N THR A 192 18.26 -1.70 -12.40
CA THR A 192 18.48 -0.48 -13.19
C THR A 192 17.21 -0.07 -13.94
N SER A 193 16.44 -1.05 -14.44
CA SER A 193 15.16 -0.80 -15.10
C SER A 193 14.13 -0.23 -14.11
N TRP A 194 14.05 -0.80 -12.91
CA TRP A 194 13.21 -0.27 -11.83
C TRP A 194 13.61 1.16 -11.43
N LYS A 195 14.92 1.45 -11.35
CA LYS A 195 15.43 2.81 -11.09
C LYS A 195 14.98 3.80 -12.18
N GLN A 196 15.03 3.40 -13.45
CA GLN A 196 14.60 4.24 -14.55
C GLN A 196 13.10 4.55 -14.47
N MET A 197 12.27 3.54 -14.14
CA MET A 197 10.83 3.75 -13.94
C MET A 197 10.56 4.71 -12.78
N PHE A 198 11.29 4.56 -11.67
CA PHE A 198 11.22 5.47 -10.53
C PHE A 198 11.58 6.92 -10.93
N ASP A 199 12.67 7.10 -11.66
CA ASP A 199 13.14 8.42 -12.07
C ASP A 199 12.16 9.13 -12.99
N VAL A 200 11.60 8.41 -13.96
CA VAL A 200 10.58 8.95 -14.88
C VAL A 200 9.32 9.36 -14.10
N ALA A 201 8.83 8.50 -13.21
CA ALA A 201 7.65 8.82 -12.40
C ALA A 201 7.90 10.05 -11.50
N MET A 202 9.05 10.12 -10.83
CA MET A 202 9.42 11.28 -10.00
C MET A 202 9.59 12.57 -10.81
N LEU A 203 10.13 12.48 -12.03
CA LEU A 203 10.26 13.61 -12.94
C LEU A 203 8.89 14.18 -13.31
N ASP A 204 7.94 13.30 -13.66
CA ASP A 204 6.56 13.70 -13.99
C ASP A 204 5.87 14.36 -12.79
N ILE A 205 5.92 13.73 -11.61
CA ILE A 205 5.33 14.27 -10.38
C ILE A 205 5.90 15.65 -10.07
N ARG A 206 7.22 15.81 -10.16
CA ARG A 206 7.89 17.10 -9.95
C ARG A 206 7.43 18.13 -10.98
N ARG A 207 7.37 17.77 -12.25
CA ARG A 207 6.91 18.68 -13.31
C ARG A 207 5.51 19.21 -13.03
N PHE A 208 4.58 18.33 -12.65
CA PHE A 208 3.21 18.72 -12.33
C PHE A 208 3.12 19.60 -11.07
N ALA A 209 3.91 19.30 -10.03
CA ALA A 209 3.92 20.05 -8.78
C ALA A 209 4.37 21.51 -8.94
N TYR A 210 5.16 21.81 -9.97
CA TYR A 210 5.77 23.13 -10.20
C TYR A 210 5.22 23.88 -11.43
N TYR A 211 4.09 23.44 -12.00
CA TYR A 211 3.38 24.30 -12.95
C TYR A 211 2.93 25.59 -12.28
N THR A 212 3.06 26.69 -13.02
CA THR A 212 2.67 28.03 -12.57
C THR A 212 1.39 28.52 -13.22
N ASP A 213 1.05 27.99 -14.40
CA ASP A 213 -0.19 28.31 -15.09
C ASP A 213 -1.39 27.53 -14.48
N PRO A 214 -2.47 28.22 -14.06
CA PRO A 214 -3.62 27.56 -13.44
C PRO A 214 -4.32 26.53 -14.33
N MET A 215 -4.34 26.72 -15.65
CA MET A 215 -4.99 25.79 -16.56
C MET A 215 -4.15 24.52 -16.74
N GLN A 216 -2.82 24.66 -16.86
CA GLN A 216 -1.91 23.51 -16.87
C GLN A 216 -1.95 22.72 -15.56
N LEU A 217 -2.06 23.40 -14.41
CA LEU A 217 -2.28 22.76 -13.12
C LEU A 217 -3.58 21.95 -13.13
N ALA A 218 -4.68 22.53 -13.60
CA ALA A 218 -5.96 21.84 -13.69
C ALA A 218 -5.91 20.63 -14.63
N ASP A 219 -5.21 20.74 -15.77
CA ASP A 219 -4.99 19.63 -16.69
C ASP A 219 -4.17 18.49 -16.07
N ALA A 220 -3.26 18.80 -15.15
CA ALA A 220 -2.49 17.83 -14.39
C ALA A 220 -3.26 17.21 -13.22
N GLY A 221 -4.45 17.71 -12.88
CA GLY A 221 -5.25 17.26 -11.73
C GLY A 221 -5.05 18.08 -10.46
N VAL A 222 -4.52 19.31 -10.56
CA VAL A 222 -4.32 20.24 -9.45
C VAL A 222 -5.30 21.41 -9.57
N TYR A 223 -6.17 21.56 -8.59
CA TYR A 223 -7.28 22.51 -8.64
C TYR A 223 -7.27 23.45 -7.46
N ASN A 224 -7.58 24.72 -7.71
CA ASN A 224 -8.14 25.62 -6.72
C ASN A 224 -9.67 25.72 -6.95
N ARG A 225 -10.38 26.46 -6.10
CA ARG A 225 -11.85 26.65 -6.25
C ARG A 225 -12.27 27.04 -7.66
N ILE A 226 -11.62 28.04 -8.26
CA ILE A 226 -12.02 28.62 -9.54
C ILE A 226 -11.88 27.58 -10.65
N THR A 227 -10.71 26.95 -10.73
CA THR A 227 -10.40 25.94 -11.76
C THR A 227 -11.22 24.67 -11.57
N PHE A 228 -11.47 24.25 -10.33
CA PHE A 228 -12.36 23.14 -10.00
C PHE A 228 -13.79 23.40 -10.50
N GLU A 229 -14.37 24.53 -10.11
CA GLU A 229 -15.74 24.90 -10.47
C GLU A 229 -15.91 25.07 -11.98
N GLN A 230 -14.93 25.69 -12.65
CA GLN A 230 -14.93 25.83 -14.10
C GLN A 230 -14.78 24.48 -14.83
N ARG A 231 -13.88 23.61 -14.39
CA ARG A 231 -13.56 22.34 -15.07
C ARG A 231 -14.71 21.34 -14.97
N PHE A 232 -15.38 21.31 -13.82
CA PHE A 232 -16.46 20.36 -13.55
C PHE A 232 -17.85 20.98 -13.66
N GLY A 233 -17.96 22.26 -14.02
CA GLY A 233 -19.26 22.95 -14.12
C GLY A 233 -20.00 23.06 -12.79
N MET A 234 -19.28 22.97 -11.66
CA MET A 234 -19.87 22.98 -10.33
C MET A 234 -20.33 24.38 -9.95
N GLN A 235 -21.57 24.50 -9.44
CA GLN A 235 -22.15 25.78 -9.04
C GLN A 235 -22.47 25.79 -7.54
N TRP A 236 -21.96 26.78 -6.83
CA TRP A 236 -22.26 27.01 -5.41
C TRP A 236 -23.43 27.97 -5.27
N GLN A 237 -24.49 27.52 -4.60
CA GLN A 237 -25.61 28.36 -4.15
C GLN A 237 -25.31 28.85 -2.74
N GLU A 238 -25.53 30.13 -2.46
CA GLU A 238 -25.44 30.71 -1.10
C GLU A 238 -26.70 30.47 -0.28
#